data_AF-A0A2X3H138-F1
#
_entry.id   AF-A0A2X3H138-F1
#
_cell.length_a   1.000
_cell.length_b   1.000
_cell.length_c   1.000
_cell.angle_alpha   90.00
_cell.angle_beta   90.00
_cell.angle_gamma   90.00
#
_symmetry.space_group_name_H-M   'P 1'
#
loop_
_entity.id
_entity.type
_entity.pdbx_description
1 polymer ?
#
loop_
_entity_poly.entity_id
_entity_poly.type
_entity_poly.pdbx_seq_one_letter_code
_entity_poly.pdbx_strand_id
1 'polypeptide(L)'
;MRSLNDDSPEARKITRRWRIGEAADLVGVSSQAIRDAEKAGRLPHPDMETRGRVEQRVGYTIEQINHMRDVFGTRLRRAEDAFPPVIGVAAHKGGVYKTSVSVHLAQDLALKGLRVLLVEGNDPQGTASMYHGWVPDLHIHAENTLLPFYLGEKDDASYAIKPTCWPGLDIIPSCLALHRIETELMGKF
;
A
#
# COMPACT_ATOMS: atom_id res chain seq x y z
N MET A 1 16.01 25.41 14.42
CA MET A 1 14.72 24.71 14.63
C MET A 1 14.74 23.47 13.74
N ARG A 2 15.15 22.31 14.26
CA ARG A 2 15.13 21.05 13.50
C ARG A 2 13.65 20.70 13.30
N SER A 3 13.21 20.47 12.07
CA SER A 3 11.83 20.02 11.83
C SER A 3 11.62 18.72 12.61
N LEU A 4 10.48 18.61 13.29
CA LEU A 4 9.96 17.32 13.72
C LEU A 4 10.00 16.39 12.50
N ASN A 5 10.46 15.16 12.68
CA ASN A 5 10.48 14.17 11.60
C ASN A 5 9.08 14.15 10.97
N ASP A 6 8.99 14.50 9.70
CA ASP A 6 7.75 14.36 8.94
C ASP A 6 7.49 12.85 8.79
N ASP A 7 6.49 12.36 9.50
CA ASP A 7 6.11 10.94 9.50
C ASP A 7 5.02 10.64 8.46
N SER A 8 4.69 11.59 7.58
CA SER A 8 3.67 11.44 6.53
C SER A 8 3.94 10.28 5.56
N PRO A 9 2.90 9.79 4.84
CA PRO A 9 3.10 8.84 3.75
C PRO A 9 4.10 9.32 2.70
N GLU A 10 4.12 10.63 2.41
CA GLU A 10 5.03 11.27 1.47
C GLU A 10 6.49 11.13 1.93
N ALA A 11 6.76 11.39 3.21
CA ALA A 11 8.09 11.22 3.80
C ALA A 11 8.54 9.76 3.85
N ARG A 12 7.60 8.81 3.84
CA ARG A 12 7.85 7.36 3.89
C ARG A 12 7.90 6.69 2.50
N LYS A 13 7.88 7.47 1.42
CA LYS A 13 7.89 6.94 0.05
C LYS A 13 9.03 5.95 -0.19
N ILE A 14 8.72 4.84 -0.86
CA ILE A 14 9.71 3.80 -1.17
C ILE A 14 10.76 4.34 -2.13
N THR A 15 12.01 4.37 -1.67
CA THR A 15 13.17 4.80 -2.47
C THR A 15 13.96 3.64 -3.06
N ARG A 16 13.61 2.39 -2.71
CA ARG A 16 14.28 1.20 -3.22
C ARG A 16 14.22 1.15 -4.74
N ARG A 17 15.35 0.77 -5.34
CA ARG A 17 15.50 0.48 -6.76
C ARG A 17 15.82 -0.99 -6.96
N TRP A 18 15.09 -1.67 -7.83
CA TRP A 18 15.30 -3.07 -8.18
C TRP A 18 16.17 -3.16 -9.42
N ARG A 19 17.21 -4.00 -9.37
CA ARG A 19 18.04 -4.24 -10.55
C ARG A 19 17.24 -5.00 -11.60
N ILE A 20 17.72 -4.99 -12.84
CA ILE A 20 17.00 -5.60 -13.97
C ILE A 20 16.70 -7.10 -13.80
N GLY A 21 17.52 -7.84 -13.05
CA GLY A 21 17.22 -9.23 -12.68
C GLY A 21 15.99 -9.31 -11.77
N GLU A 22 16.02 -8.62 -10.64
CA GLU A 22 14.92 -8.60 -9.68
C GLU A 22 13.62 -8.01 -10.27
N ALA A 23 13.75 -6.99 -11.12
CA ALA A 23 12.61 -6.43 -11.84
C ALA A 23 12.01 -7.45 -12.83
N ALA A 24 12.86 -8.18 -13.56
CA ALA A 24 12.41 -9.24 -14.46
C ALA A 24 11.66 -10.35 -13.70
N ASP A 25 12.16 -10.77 -12.54
CA ASP A 25 11.50 -11.73 -11.67
C ASP A 25 10.12 -11.23 -11.22
N LEU A 26 10.03 -9.97 -10.80
CA LEU A 26 8.78 -9.35 -10.38
C LEU A 26 7.78 -9.16 -11.53
N VAL A 27 8.26 -8.88 -12.74
CA VAL A 27 7.42 -8.74 -13.94
C VAL A 27 6.98 -10.11 -14.48
N GLY A 28 7.76 -11.18 -14.23
CA GLY A 28 7.51 -12.50 -14.79
C GLY A 28 8.02 -12.67 -16.23
N VAL A 29 9.12 -12.00 -16.58
CA VAL A 29 9.77 -12.07 -17.90
C VAL A 29 11.28 -12.21 -17.75
N SER A 30 12.03 -12.36 -18.85
CA SER A 30 13.49 -12.34 -18.80
C SER A 30 14.04 -10.90 -18.77
N SER A 31 15.22 -10.68 -18.19
CA SER A 31 15.88 -9.37 -18.27
C SER A 31 16.16 -8.94 -19.72
N GLN A 32 16.32 -9.90 -20.64
CA GLN A 32 16.50 -9.58 -22.06
C GLN A 32 15.22 -9.02 -22.69
N ALA A 33 14.05 -9.58 -22.36
CA ALA A 33 12.77 -9.07 -22.83
C ALA A 33 12.55 -7.60 -22.42
N ILE A 34 12.97 -7.22 -21.21
CA ILE A 34 12.94 -5.82 -20.76
C ILE A 34 13.85 -4.95 -21.64
N ARG A 35 15.11 -5.35 -21.87
CA ARG A 35 16.04 -4.58 -22.73
C ARG A 35 15.55 -4.43 -24.16
N ASP A 36 14.97 -5.49 -24.72
CA ASP A 36 14.44 -5.49 -26.07
C ASP A 36 13.22 -4.56 -26.18
N ALA A 37 12.34 -4.57 -25.18
CA ALA A 37 11.20 -3.66 -25.12
C ALA A 37 11.62 -2.19 -24.96
N GLU A 38 12.66 -1.90 -24.16
CA GLU A 38 13.26 -0.56 -24.08
C GLU A 38 13.85 -0.12 -25.43
N LYS A 39 14.62 -0.99 -26.09
CA LYS A 39 15.22 -0.70 -27.41
C LYS A 39 14.17 -0.48 -28.50
N ALA A 40 13.06 -1.23 -28.43
CA ALA A 40 11.92 -1.10 -29.34
C ALA A 40 11.01 0.11 -29.01
N GLY A 41 11.30 0.87 -27.94
CA GLY A 41 10.49 2.02 -27.51
C GLY A 41 9.15 1.65 -26.87
N ARG A 42 8.92 0.37 -26.55
CA ARG A 42 7.73 -0.09 -25.82
C ARG A 42 7.80 0.25 -24.32
N LEU A 43 9.01 0.33 -23.77
CA LEU A 43 9.27 0.80 -22.42
C LEU A 43 10.08 2.10 -22.48
N PRO A 44 9.93 3.00 -21.48
CA PRO A 44 10.81 4.15 -21.35
C PRO A 44 12.28 3.73 -21.23
N HIS A 45 13.19 4.62 -21.62
CA HIS A 45 14.61 4.40 -21.34
C HIS A 45 14.84 4.26 -19.83
N PRO A 46 15.77 3.37 -19.42
CA PRO A 46 16.07 3.17 -18.01
C PRO A 46 16.68 4.43 -17.40
N ASP A 47 16.43 4.64 -16.11
CA ASP A 47 17.16 5.64 -15.35
C ASP A 47 18.64 5.22 -15.26
N MET A 48 19.53 6.09 -15.76
CA MET A 48 20.98 5.89 -15.79
C MET A 48 21.66 6.83 -14.81
N GLU A 49 22.74 6.36 -14.20
CA GLU A 49 23.64 7.16 -13.39
C GLU A 49 25.10 6.89 -13.75
N THR A 50 25.91 7.94 -13.72
CA THR A 50 27.36 7.81 -13.89
C THR A 50 28.00 7.51 -12.54
N ARG A 51 28.60 6.32 -12.40
CA ARG A 51 29.47 5.99 -11.26
C ARG A 51 30.92 5.95 -11.71
N GLY A 52 31.66 7.01 -11.37
CA GLY A 52 33.04 7.20 -11.83
C GLY A 52 33.08 7.46 -13.34
N ARG A 53 33.58 6.50 -14.11
CA ARG A 53 33.67 6.57 -15.59
C ARG A 53 32.69 5.65 -16.31
N VAL A 54 31.86 4.91 -15.57
CA VAL A 54 30.94 3.91 -16.12
C VAL A 54 29.52 4.41 -15.92
N GLU A 55 28.77 4.44 -17.02
CA GLU A 55 27.33 4.67 -16.98
C GLU A 55 26.62 3.34 -16.68
N GLN A 56 25.73 3.34 -15.69
CA GLN A 56 25.03 2.16 -15.25
C GLN A 56 23.57 2.46 -14.93
N ARG A 57 22.73 1.43 -15.00
CA ARG A 57 21.31 1.53 -14.63
C ARG A 57 21.19 1.72 -13.12
N VAL A 58 20.40 2.71 -12.71
CA VAL A 58 20.04 2.94 -11.30
C VAL A 58 19.18 1.78 -10.77
N GLY A 59 18.41 1.15 -11.65
CA GLY A 59 17.36 0.19 -11.32
C GLY A 59 15.98 0.84 -11.36
N TYR A 60 14.95 0.04 -11.13
CA TYR A 60 13.56 0.43 -11.38
C TYR A 60 12.81 0.68 -10.08
N THR A 61 11.89 1.65 -10.06
CA THR A 61 10.89 1.77 -8.99
C THR A 61 9.81 0.70 -9.15
N ILE A 62 9.00 0.50 -8.11
CA ILE A 62 7.85 -0.40 -8.19
C ILE A 62 6.78 0.10 -9.17
N GLU A 63 6.62 1.41 -9.36
CA GLU A 63 5.74 1.99 -10.38
C GLU A 63 6.23 1.66 -11.79
N GLN A 64 7.54 1.78 -12.05
CA GLN A 64 8.13 1.36 -13.33
C GLN A 64 7.93 -0.14 -13.57
N ILE A 65 8.11 -0.97 -12.53
CA ILE A 65 7.84 -2.42 -12.61
C ILE A 65 6.36 -2.69 -12.90
N ASN A 66 5.45 -1.97 -12.25
CA ASN A 66 4.01 -2.10 -12.51
C ASN A 66 3.65 -1.69 -13.94
N HIS A 67 4.26 -0.63 -14.48
CA HIS A 67 4.12 -0.27 -15.89
C HIS A 67 4.65 -1.35 -16.82
N MET A 68 5.80 -1.97 -16.51
CA MET A 68 6.30 -3.12 -17.27
C MET A 68 5.30 -4.27 -17.26
N ARG A 69 4.72 -4.61 -16.11
CA ARG A 69 3.69 -5.64 -16.01
C ARG A 69 2.48 -5.33 -16.89
N ASP A 70 2.08 -4.07 -16.99
CA ASP A 70 0.99 -3.65 -17.88
C ASP A 70 1.39 -3.79 -19.36
N VAL A 71 2.61 -3.39 -19.74
CA VAL A 71 3.14 -3.52 -21.12
C VAL A 71 3.32 -4.97 -21.55
N PHE A 72 3.70 -5.87 -20.63
CA PHE A 72 3.85 -7.30 -20.90
C PHE A 72 2.57 -8.10 -20.67
N GLY A 73 1.51 -7.50 -20.12
CA GLY A 73 0.26 -8.18 -19.80
C GLY A 73 0.37 -9.19 -18.66
N THR A 74 1.36 -9.04 -17.77
CA THR A 74 1.61 -9.96 -16.65
C THR A 74 1.03 -9.45 -15.33
N ARG A 75 0.44 -8.25 -15.31
CA ARG A 75 -0.13 -7.69 -14.10
C ARG A 75 -1.36 -8.47 -13.65
N LEU A 76 -1.32 -8.98 -12.42
CA LEU A 76 -2.45 -9.66 -11.80
C LEU A 76 -3.62 -8.67 -11.63
N ARG A 77 -4.76 -9.00 -12.26
CA ARG A 77 -6.02 -8.28 -12.12
C ARG A 77 -7.13 -9.28 -11.88
N ARG A 78 -8.08 -8.92 -11.01
CA ARG A 78 -9.35 -9.63 -10.93
C ARG A 78 -10.22 -9.28 -12.14
N ALA A 79 -11.17 -10.15 -12.46
CA ALA A 79 -12.24 -9.80 -13.41
C ALA A 79 -13.05 -8.61 -12.86
N GLU A 80 -13.60 -7.76 -13.75
CA GLU A 80 -14.29 -6.53 -13.35
C GLU A 80 -15.57 -6.80 -12.55
N ASP A 81 -16.24 -7.91 -12.84
CA ASP A 81 -17.47 -8.39 -12.22
C ASP A 81 -17.23 -9.23 -10.95
N ALA A 82 -15.97 -9.53 -10.62
CA ALA A 82 -15.61 -10.31 -9.46
C ALA A 82 -15.42 -9.43 -8.21
N PHE A 83 -16.00 -9.86 -7.09
CA PHE A 83 -15.69 -9.31 -5.79
C PHE A 83 -14.21 -9.56 -5.43
N PRO A 84 -13.52 -8.62 -4.76
CA PRO A 84 -12.17 -8.84 -4.30
C PRO A 84 -12.13 -9.93 -3.21
N PRO A 85 -11.12 -10.81 -3.20
CA PRO A 85 -10.89 -11.69 -2.06
C PRO A 85 -10.68 -10.88 -0.77
N VAL A 86 -11.36 -11.27 0.30
CA VAL A 86 -11.25 -10.63 1.63
C VAL A 86 -10.50 -11.57 2.56
N ILE A 87 -9.41 -11.09 3.15
CA ILE A 87 -8.58 -11.86 4.09
C ILE A 87 -8.70 -11.25 5.47
N GLY A 88 -9.29 -12.00 6.41
CA GLY A 88 -9.35 -11.63 7.81
C GLY A 88 -8.17 -12.20 8.60
N VAL A 89 -7.37 -11.33 9.23
CA VAL A 89 -6.29 -11.74 10.15
C VAL A 89 -6.77 -11.56 11.59
N ALA A 90 -7.20 -12.65 12.22
CA ALA A 90 -7.76 -12.66 13.56
C ALA A 90 -6.86 -13.41 14.55
N ALA A 91 -6.82 -12.96 15.79
CA ALA A 91 -6.14 -13.61 16.90
C ALA A 91 -6.72 -13.15 18.25
N HIS A 92 -6.83 -14.08 19.21
CA HIS A 92 -7.54 -13.88 20.47
C HIS A 92 -6.81 -13.03 21.52
N LYS A 93 -5.49 -12.79 21.39
CA LYS A 93 -4.71 -12.01 22.35
C LYS A 93 -4.27 -10.68 21.76
N GLY A 94 -4.30 -9.61 22.55
CA GLY A 94 -3.71 -8.31 22.20
C GLY A 94 -2.18 -8.40 22.12
N GLY A 95 -1.55 -7.57 21.28
CA GLY A 95 -0.09 -7.54 21.15
C GLY A 95 0.54 -8.76 20.47
N VAL A 96 -0.22 -9.52 19.68
CA VAL A 96 0.29 -10.64 18.87
C VAL A 96 0.48 -10.22 17.41
N TYR A 97 0.75 -11.18 16.53
CA TYR A 97 1.15 -10.97 15.13
C TYR A 97 0.12 -10.32 14.20
N LYS A 98 -1.13 -10.02 14.63
CA LYS A 98 -2.23 -9.60 13.75
C LYS A 98 -1.84 -8.45 12.82
N THR A 99 -1.48 -7.31 13.42
CA THR A 99 -1.19 -6.09 12.67
C THR A 99 0.05 -6.26 11.80
N SER A 100 1.11 -6.86 12.36
CA SER A 100 2.34 -7.12 11.61
C SER A 100 2.08 -8.01 10.39
N VAL A 101 1.31 -9.10 10.55
CA VAL A 101 0.97 -9.99 9.43
C VAL A 101 0.09 -9.28 8.42
N SER A 102 -0.95 -8.55 8.84
CA SER A 102 -1.80 -7.78 7.92
C SER A 102 -1.02 -6.76 7.10
N VAL A 103 -0.16 -5.98 7.75
CA VAL A 103 0.68 -4.96 7.09
C VAL A 103 1.63 -5.61 6.09
N HIS A 104 2.40 -6.62 6.50
CA HIS A 104 3.40 -7.23 5.61
C HIS A 104 2.75 -8.05 4.49
N LEU A 105 1.62 -8.71 4.74
CA LEU A 105 0.85 -9.38 3.71
C LEU A 105 0.34 -8.38 2.66
N ALA A 106 -0.21 -7.24 3.11
CA ALA A 106 -0.70 -6.20 2.20
C ALA A 106 0.43 -5.62 1.33
N GLN A 107 1.60 -5.36 1.93
CA GLN A 107 2.79 -4.89 1.23
C GLN A 107 3.31 -5.92 0.22
N ASP A 108 3.40 -7.20 0.59
CA ASP A 108 3.83 -8.29 -0.30
C ASP A 108 2.87 -8.46 -1.51
N LEU A 109 1.56 -8.41 -1.27
CA LEU A 109 0.57 -8.47 -2.34
C LEU A 109 0.68 -7.26 -3.29
N ALA A 110 0.89 -6.06 -2.75
CA ALA A 110 1.13 -4.86 -3.56
C ALA A 110 2.43 -4.95 -4.38
N LEU A 111 3.51 -5.49 -3.79
CA LEU A 111 4.76 -5.77 -4.50
C LEU A 111 4.57 -6.75 -5.66
N LYS A 112 3.68 -7.73 -5.52
CA LYS A 112 3.27 -8.67 -6.58
C LYS A 112 2.38 -8.02 -7.66
N GLY A 113 2.08 -6.73 -7.54
CA GLY A 113 1.39 -5.92 -8.54
C GLY A 113 -0.14 -5.87 -8.39
N LEU A 114 -0.66 -6.47 -7.32
CA LEU A 114 -2.08 -6.42 -6.98
C LEU A 114 -2.46 -5.03 -6.45
N ARG A 115 -3.74 -4.68 -6.60
CA ARG A 115 -4.36 -3.58 -5.87
C ARG A 115 -4.87 -4.10 -4.54
N VAL A 116 -4.44 -3.49 -3.45
CA VAL A 116 -4.73 -3.93 -2.09
C VAL A 116 -5.33 -2.77 -1.31
N LEU A 117 -6.36 -3.07 -0.53
CA LEU A 117 -6.91 -2.15 0.47
C LEU A 117 -6.71 -2.81 1.84
N LEU A 118 -5.88 -2.20 2.68
CA LEU A 118 -5.73 -2.60 4.08
C LEU A 118 -6.80 -1.89 4.91
N VAL A 119 -7.61 -2.63 5.66
CA VAL A 119 -8.69 -2.04 6.46
C VAL A 119 -8.37 -2.18 7.94
N GLU A 120 -8.06 -1.07 8.60
CA GLU A 120 -7.87 -1.00 10.05
C GLU A 120 -9.16 -0.52 10.71
N GLY A 121 -10.12 -1.43 10.89
CA GLY A 121 -11.47 -1.08 11.35
C GLY A 121 -11.69 -1.15 12.87
N ASN A 122 -10.90 -1.99 13.55
CA ASN A 122 -11.20 -2.45 14.92
C ASN A 122 -10.00 -2.30 15.87
N ASP A 123 -9.01 -1.50 15.50
CA ASP A 123 -7.84 -1.19 16.35
C ASP A 123 -7.74 0.32 16.53
N PRO A 124 -8.33 0.91 17.59
CA PRO A 124 -8.27 2.35 17.82
C PRO A 124 -6.85 2.90 18.02
N GLN A 125 -5.85 2.03 18.24
CA GLN A 125 -4.45 2.47 18.37
C GLN A 125 -3.81 2.82 17.02
N GLY A 126 -4.44 2.46 15.90
CA GLY A 126 -3.98 2.86 14.56
C GLY A 126 -2.57 2.42 14.22
N THR A 127 -2.19 1.22 14.66
CA THR A 127 -0.83 0.72 14.45
C THR A 127 -0.53 0.55 12.96
N ALA A 128 -1.45 -0.02 12.17
CA ALA A 128 -1.26 -0.16 10.72
C ALA A 128 -1.25 1.19 10.00
N SER A 129 -2.04 2.14 10.49
CA SER A 129 -2.06 3.54 10.02
C SER A 129 -0.69 4.18 10.20
N MET A 130 -0.09 4.06 11.39
CA MET A 130 1.26 4.56 11.68
C MET A 130 2.34 3.91 10.80
N TYR A 131 2.24 2.61 10.50
CA TYR A 131 3.16 1.94 9.58
C TYR A 131 3.23 2.66 8.21
N HIS A 132 2.10 3.22 7.77
CA HIS A 132 1.97 3.88 6.47
C HIS A 132 2.02 5.41 6.55
N GLY A 133 2.36 5.98 7.71
CA GLY A 133 2.56 7.42 7.91
C GLY A 133 1.30 8.22 8.28
N TRP A 134 0.20 7.52 8.51
CA TRP A 134 -1.03 8.12 9.03
C TRP A 134 -1.01 8.08 10.55
N VAL A 135 -0.65 9.20 11.19
CA VAL A 135 -0.60 9.31 12.64
C VAL A 135 -2.03 9.50 13.17
N PRO A 136 -2.56 8.59 13.99
CA PRO A 136 -3.87 8.73 14.61
C PRO A 136 -4.00 10.04 15.38
N ASP A 137 -5.16 10.67 15.29
CA ASP A 137 -5.54 11.90 16.00
C ASP A 137 -4.71 13.16 15.65
N LEU A 138 -3.66 13.01 14.84
CA LEU A 138 -2.92 14.11 14.20
C LEU A 138 -3.29 14.28 12.73
N HIS A 139 -3.30 13.17 11.97
CA HIS A 139 -3.66 13.15 10.55
C HIS A 139 -5.04 12.53 10.32
N ILE A 140 -5.46 11.60 11.19
CA ILE A 140 -6.68 10.80 11.06
C ILE A 140 -7.62 11.10 12.21
N HIS A 141 -8.82 11.56 11.87
CA HIS A 141 -9.91 11.81 12.81
C HIS A 141 -11.10 10.88 12.54
N ALA A 142 -12.13 10.95 13.38
CA ALA A 142 -13.28 10.05 13.34
C ALA A 142 -13.90 9.92 11.93
N GLU A 143 -14.05 11.05 11.24
CA GLU A 143 -14.60 11.18 9.89
C GLU A 143 -13.72 10.56 8.78
N ASN A 144 -12.50 10.13 9.11
CA ASN A 144 -11.59 9.44 8.21
C ASN A 144 -11.49 7.94 8.48
N THR A 145 -12.25 7.43 9.45
CA THR A 145 -12.26 6.01 9.85
C THR A 145 -13.55 5.32 9.40
N LEU A 146 -13.73 4.04 9.74
CA LEU A 146 -15.01 3.34 9.56
C LEU A 146 -16.12 3.79 10.52
N LEU A 147 -15.84 4.65 11.51
CA LEU A 147 -16.82 5.02 12.52
C LEU A 147 -18.11 5.62 11.91
N PRO A 148 -18.08 6.63 11.02
CA PRO A 148 -19.30 7.15 10.39
C PRO A 148 -20.12 6.07 9.65
N PHE A 149 -19.46 5.15 8.96
CA PHE A 149 -20.14 4.02 8.30
C PHE A 149 -20.82 3.10 9.33
N TYR A 150 -20.12 2.72 10.39
CA TYR A 150 -20.68 1.88 11.46
C TYR A 150 -21.85 2.54 12.20
N LEU A 151 -21.85 3.87 12.33
CA LEU A 151 -22.94 4.62 12.96
C LEU A 151 -24.15 4.85 12.03
N GLY A 152 -24.01 4.54 10.73
CA GLY A 152 -25.03 4.77 9.71
C GLY A 152 -25.06 6.22 9.20
N GLU A 153 -24.01 7.00 9.44
CA GLU A 153 -23.86 8.38 8.94
C GLU A 153 -23.37 8.43 7.49
N LYS A 154 -22.83 7.31 6.99
CA LYS A 154 -22.34 7.12 5.62
C LYS A 154 -22.84 5.78 5.08
N ASP A 155 -23.21 5.76 3.80
CA ASP A 155 -23.74 4.56 3.13
C ASP A 155 -22.65 3.55 2.74
N ASP A 156 -21.41 4.03 2.55
CA ASP A 156 -20.24 3.22 2.24
C ASP A 156 -18.98 3.77 2.91
N ALA A 157 -17.90 2.99 2.90
CA ALA A 157 -16.62 3.32 3.54
C ALA A 157 -15.58 3.99 2.60
N SER A 158 -15.95 4.33 1.36
CA SER A 158 -15.00 4.82 0.34
C SER A 158 -14.37 6.16 0.72
N TYR A 159 -15.09 7.02 1.45
CA TYR A 159 -14.61 8.31 1.95
C TYR A 159 -13.38 8.19 2.87
N ALA A 160 -13.21 7.03 3.50
CA ALA A 160 -12.16 6.76 4.47
C ALA A 160 -10.87 6.24 3.81
N ILE A 161 -10.88 5.92 2.52
CA ILE A 161 -9.71 5.38 1.82
C ILE A 161 -8.63 6.47 1.70
N LYS A 162 -7.42 6.14 2.13
CA LYS A 162 -6.23 6.98 2.04
C LYS A 162 -5.10 6.26 1.29
N PRO A 163 -4.31 6.99 0.49
CA PRO A 163 -3.13 6.40 -0.13
C PRO A 163 -2.08 6.04 0.93
N THR A 164 -1.21 5.11 0.61
CA THR A 164 -0.01 4.82 1.42
C THR A 164 1.27 5.16 0.65
N CYS A 165 2.42 5.03 1.33
CA CYS A 165 3.72 5.12 0.68
C CYS A 165 4.03 3.97 -0.30
N TRP A 166 3.17 2.94 -0.36
CA TRP A 166 3.30 1.77 -1.23
C TRP A 166 2.38 1.88 -2.45
N PRO A 167 2.94 1.93 -3.67
CA PRO A 167 2.14 1.91 -4.89
C PRO A 167 1.26 0.66 -5.00
N GLY A 168 -0.04 0.87 -5.19
CA GLY A 168 -1.03 -0.21 -5.27
C GLY A 168 -1.57 -0.67 -3.91
N LEU A 169 -1.16 -0.05 -2.81
CA LEU A 169 -1.69 -0.27 -1.47
C LEU A 169 -2.32 1.01 -0.93
N ASP A 170 -3.62 0.95 -0.70
CA ASP A 170 -4.37 1.97 0.03
C ASP A 170 -4.77 1.44 1.40
N ILE A 171 -5.18 2.33 2.30
CA ILE A 171 -5.60 1.99 3.66
C ILE A 171 -6.91 2.69 4.03
N ILE A 172 -7.78 2.01 4.77
CA ILE A 172 -8.79 2.66 5.62
C ILE A 172 -8.19 2.70 7.04
N PRO A 173 -7.83 3.90 7.55
CA PRO A 173 -7.13 4.04 8.80
C PRO A 173 -8.07 4.03 10.02
N SER A 174 -7.48 4.00 11.20
CA SER A 174 -8.19 4.14 12.48
C SER A 174 -7.59 5.23 13.36
N CYS A 175 -8.35 5.62 14.40
CA CYS A 175 -7.89 6.46 15.49
C CYS A 175 -8.67 6.17 16.78
N LEU A 176 -8.31 6.86 17.86
CA LEU A 176 -8.90 6.63 19.19
C LEU A 176 -10.42 6.79 19.22
N ALA A 177 -10.98 7.64 18.35
CA ALA A 177 -12.43 7.83 18.25
C ALA A 177 -13.21 6.53 18.00
N LEU A 178 -12.60 5.52 17.38
CA LEU A 178 -13.23 4.22 17.15
C LEU A 178 -13.57 3.47 18.45
N HIS A 179 -12.97 3.80 19.59
CA HIS A 179 -13.40 3.24 20.89
C HIS A 179 -14.87 3.52 21.20
N ARG A 180 -15.46 4.58 20.63
CA ARG A 180 -16.88 4.91 20.79
C ARG A 180 -17.80 3.80 20.28
N ILE A 181 -17.33 2.97 19.35
CA ILE A 181 -18.17 1.94 18.73
C ILE A 181 -18.71 0.93 19.73
N GLU A 182 -17.90 0.51 20.71
CA GLU A 182 -18.33 -0.47 21.71
C GLU A 182 -19.48 0.10 22.54
N THR A 183 -19.34 1.34 23.01
CA THR A 183 -20.36 2.02 23.80
C THR A 183 -21.62 2.33 22.97
N GLU A 184 -21.47 2.81 21.73
CA GLU A 184 -22.59 3.23 20.89
C GLU A 184 -23.38 2.07 20.28
N LEU A 185 -22.71 0.95 19.95
CA LEU A 185 -23.40 -0.28 19.55
C LEU A 185 -24.14 -0.91 20.73
N MET A 186 -23.54 -0.93 21.93
CA MET A 186 -24.23 -1.45 23.14
C MET A 186 -25.44 -0.61 23.55
N GLY A 187 -25.52 0.67 23.15
CA GLY A 187 -26.68 1.52 23.41
C GLY A 187 -27.83 1.37 22.40
N LYS A 188 -27.62 0.66 21.28
CA LYS A 188 -28.61 0.46 20.20
C LYS A 188 -29.24 -0.94 20.21
N PHE A 189 -28.81 -1.83 21.11
CA PHE A 189 -29.39 -3.16 21.35
C PHE A 189 -29.78 -3.30 22.82
#